data_AF-A0AB37ZA26-F1
#
_entry.id   AF-A0AB37ZA26-F1
#
_cell.length_a   1.000
_cell.length_b   1.000
_cell.length_c   1.000
_cell.angle_alpha   90.00
_cell.angle_beta   90.00
_cell.angle_gamma   90.00
#
_symmetry.space_group_name_H-M   'P 1'
#
loop_
_entity.id
_entity.type
_entity.pdbx_description
1 polymer ?
#
loop_
_entity_poly.entity_id
_entity_poly.type
_entity_poly.pdbx_seq_one_letter_code
_entity_poly.pdbx_strand_id
1 'polypeptide(L)'
;MNKLQEALNAPGDTPLWIAFWLYGVAISHVLFGSIMLAFNQVATPQFGVLLLVFVAYTAWVLNVVWRNADNVGEPIYGQIARFLTVAWSINAVLVSGFLFLSHLNAVTKPFPALF
;
A
#
# COMPACT_ATOMS: atom_id res chain seq x y z
N MET A 1 15.62 21.69 14.86
CA MET A 1 14.84 20.68 14.13
C MET A 1 13.85 20.06 15.12
N ASN A 2 12.59 19.82 14.76
CA ASN A 2 11.63 19.16 15.67
C ASN A 2 12.01 17.67 15.80
N LYS A 3 11.91 17.07 16.99
CA LYS A 3 12.14 15.62 17.23
C LYS A 3 11.37 14.73 16.25
N LEU A 4 10.17 15.17 15.85
CA LEU A 4 9.34 14.46 14.87
C LEU A 4 10.00 14.41 13.49
N GLN A 5 10.68 15.48 13.10
CA GLN A 5 11.38 15.61 11.82
C GLN A 5 12.68 14.81 11.80
N GLU A 6 13.42 14.79 12.93
CA GLU A 6 14.58 13.91 13.11
C GLU A 6 14.19 12.44 13.01
N ALA A 7 13.11 12.03 13.69
CA ALA A 7 12.60 10.67 13.60
C ALA A 7 12.20 10.33 12.15
N LEU A 8 11.46 11.20 11.46
CA LEU A 8 11.03 10.97 10.08
C LEU A 8 12.21 10.82 9.10
N ASN A 9 13.28 11.58 9.29
CA ASN A 9 14.45 11.62 8.42
C ASN A 9 15.52 10.56 8.76
N ALA A 10 15.33 9.77 9.82
CA ALA A 10 16.28 8.73 10.18
C ALA A 10 16.41 7.70 9.02
N PRO A 11 17.64 7.40 8.57
CA PRO A 11 17.87 6.40 7.54
C PRO A 11 17.47 5.01 8.04
N GLY A 12 16.97 4.19 7.12
CA GLY A 12 16.64 2.80 7.42
C GLY A 12 17.86 1.88 7.33
N ASP A 13 17.76 0.71 7.95
CA ASP A 13 18.80 -0.32 8.02
C ASP A 13 18.51 -1.53 7.11
N THR A 14 17.39 -1.52 6.40
CA THR A 14 16.88 -2.65 5.61
C THR A 14 17.33 -2.54 4.15
N PRO A 15 17.86 -3.60 3.52
CA PRO A 15 18.18 -3.57 2.09
C PRO A 15 16.98 -3.15 1.25
N LEU A 16 17.19 -2.24 0.27
CA LEU A 16 16.10 -1.68 -0.54
C LEU A 16 15.27 -2.77 -1.24
N TRP A 17 15.90 -3.85 -1.70
CA TRP A 17 15.19 -4.93 -2.39
C TRP A 17 14.18 -5.64 -1.48
N ILE A 18 14.43 -5.75 -0.17
CA ILE A 18 13.49 -6.32 0.81
C ILE A 18 12.32 -5.37 1.00
N ALA A 19 12.62 -4.10 1.27
CA ALA A 19 11.63 -3.07 1.46
C ALA A 19 10.69 -2.95 0.25
N PHE A 20 11.25 -2.94 -0.96
CA PHE A 20 10.49 -2.76 -2.19
C PHE A 20 9.78 -4.06 -2.62
N TRP A 21 10.50 -5.16 -2.81
CA TRP A 21 9.91 -6.37 -3.40
C TRP A 21 9.10 -7.20 -2.41
N LEU A 22 9.57 -7.38 -1.16
CA LEU A 22 8.82 -8.19 -0.20
C LEU A 22 7.68 -7.38 0.42
N TYR A 23 7.98 -6.25 1.07
CA TYR A 23 6.95 -5.46 1.74
C TYR A 23 6.07 -4.73 0.72
N GLY A 24 6.70 -4.01 -0.22
CA GLY A 24 5.97 -3.19 -1.18
C GLY A 24 5.20 -3.97 -2.23
N VAL A 25 5.76 -5.05 -2.77
CA VAL A 25 5.11 -5.82 -3.84
C VAL A 25 4.44 -7.07 -3.30
N ALA A 26 5.18 -8.06 -2.80
CA ALA A 26 4.65 -9.39 -2.50
C ALA A 26 3.55 -9.35 -1.43
N ILE A 27 3.82 -8.75 -0.27
CA ILE A 27 2.85 -8.66 0.83
C ILE A 27 1.65 -7.79 0.43
N SER A 28 1.87 -6.66 -0.25
CA SER A 28 0.76 -5.83 -0.76
C SER A 28 -0.19 -6.60 -1.66
N HIS A 29 0.32 -7.46 -2.55
CA HIS A 29 -0.52 -8.28 -3.43
C HIS A 29 -1.28 -9.36 -2.65
N VAL A 30 -0.64 -10.00 -1.67
CA VAL A 30 -1.32 -10.98 -0.80
C VAL A 30 -2.45 -10.31 -0.01
N LEU A 31 -2.19 -9.14 0.59
CA LEU A 31 -3.19 -8.37 1.32
C LEU A 31 -4.34 -7.94 0.40
N PHE A 32 -4.02 -7.35 -0.75
CA PHE A 32 -5.02 -6.89 -1.70
C PHE A 32 -5.86 -8.06 -2.25
N GLY A 33 -5.22 -9.17 -2.63
CA GLY A 33 -5.92 -10.38 -3.06
C GLY A 33 -6.84 -10.94 -1.98
N SER A 34 -6.41 -10.94 -0.72
CA SER A 34 -7.25 -11.36 0.41
C SER A 34 -8.47 -10.45 0.60
N ILE A 35 -8.31 -9.14 0.43
CA ILE A 35 -9.41 -8.17 0.47
C ILE A 35 -10.40 -8.41 -0.67
N MET A 36 -9.91 -8.74 -1.87
CA MET A 36 -10.77 -9.12 -3.00
C MET A 36 -11.59 -10.36 -2.73
N LEU A 37 -11.00 -11.39 -2.14
CA LEU A 37 -11.74 -12.59 -1.74
C LEU A 37 -12.81 -12.27 -0.68
N ALA A 38 -12.52 -11.34 0.24
CA ALA A 38 -13.45 -10.93 1.29
C ALA A 38 -14.63 -10.08 0.79
N PHE A 39 -14.59 -9.53 -0.43
CA PHE A 39 -15.54 -8.53 -0.92
C PHE A 39 -17.02 -8.93 -0.73
N ASN A 40 -17.39 -10.17 -1.10
CA ASN A 40 -18.75 -10.68 -0.94
C ASN A 40 -18.96 -11.49 0.36
N GLN A 41 -17.93 -11.64 1.19
CA GLN A 41 -17.96 -12.50 2.38
C GLN A 41 -18.16 -11.73 3.68
N VAL A 42 -17.91 -10.42 3.69
CA VAL A 42 -17.98 -9.58 4.88
C VAL A 42 -18.98 -8.43 4.71
N ALA A 43 -19.55 -7.98 5.82
CA ALA A 43 -20.38 -6.79 5.83
C ALA A 43 -19.55 -5.50 5.64
N THR A 44 -20.21 -4.43 5.20
CA THR A 44 -19.57 -3.18 4.79
C THR A 44 -18.67 -2.54 5.83
N PRO A 45 -19.02 -2.49 7.14
CA PRO A 45 -18.12 -1.93 8.15
C PRO A 45 -16.80 -2.69 8.24
N GLN A 46 -16.84 -4.03 8.22
CA GLN A 46 -15.67 -4.89 8.24
C GLN A 46 -14.82 -4.69 6.99
N PHE A 47 -15.46 -4.59 5.81
CA PHE A 47 -14.76 -4.31 4.57
C PHE A 47 -14.04 -2.96 4.61
N GLY A 48 -14.70 -1.92 5.14
CA GLY A 48 -14.11 -0.60 5.35
C GLY A 48 -12.86 -0.66 6.25
N VAL A 49 -12.90 -1.42 7.35
CA VAL A 49 -11.73 -1.63 8.23
C VAL A 49 -10.58 -2.32 7.48
N LEU A 50 -10.86 -3.35 6.68
CA LEU A 50 -9.82 -4.03 5.89
C LEU A 50 -9.13 -3.06 4.91
N LEU A 51 -9.90 -2.20 4.23
CA LEU A 51 -9.37 -1.19 3.33
C LEU A 51 -8.54 -0.12 4.07
N LEU A 52 -9.01 0.33 5.24
CA LEU A 52 -8.25 1.29 6.06
C LEU A 52 -6.91 0.69 6.53
N VAL A 53 -6.91 -0.57 6.95
CA VAL A 53 -5.67 -1.29 7.31
C VAL A 53 -4.73 -1.38 6.09
N PHE A 54 -5.25 -1.67 4.90
CA PHE A 54 -4.45 -1.72 3.68
C PHE A 54 -3.85 -0.36 3.30
N VAL A 55 -4.61 0.73 3.44
CA VAL A 55 -4.10 2.09 3.21
C VAL A 55 -3.03 2.44 4.25
N ALA A 56 -3.23 2.12 5.53
CA ALA A 56 -2.25 2.34 6.58
C ALA A 56 -0.95 1.54 6.34
N TYR A 57 -1.08 0.28 5.93
CA TYR A 57 0.04 -0.56 5.52
C TYR A 57 0.81 0.05 4.34
N THR A 58 0.09 0.56 3.34
CA THR A 58 0.70 1.19 2.15
C THR A 58 1.47 2.46 2.52
N ALA A 59 0.93 3.28 3.43
CA ALA A 59 1.64 4.45 3.95
C ALA A 59 2.92 4.08 4.73
N TRP A 60 2.86 2.98 5.49
CA TRP A 60 4.04 2.44 6.16
C TRP A 60 5.10 1.96 5.16
N VAL A 61 4.71 1.19 4.13
CA VAL A 61 5.60 0.77 3.04
C VAL A 61 6.26 1.96 2.37
N LEU A 62 5.50 3.02 2.06
CA LEU A 62 6.04 4.24 1.47
C LEU A 62 7.15 4.83 2.35
N ASN A 63 6.93 4.92 3.66
CA ASN A 63 7.95 5.40 4.59
C ASN A 63 9.19 4.49 4.63
N VAL A 64 8.98 3.17 4.68
CA VAL A 64 10.08 2.19 4.70
C VAL A 64 10.91 2.27 3.42
N VAL A 65 10.29 2.30 2.25
CA VAL A 65 11.01 2.45 0.98
C VAL A 65 11.74 3.80 0.94
N TRP A 66 11.11 4.88 1.40
CA TRP A 66 11.73 6.20 1.37
C TRP A 66 13.02 6.28 2.19
N ARG A 67 13.01 5.69 3.39
CA ARG A 67 14.14 5.64 4.32
C ARG A 67 15.26 4.69 3.88
N ASN A 68 14.93 3.65 3.12
CA ASN A 68 15.88 2.64 2.66
C ASN A 68 16.30 2.81 1.20
N ALA A 69 15.84 3.87 0.52
CA ALA A 69 16.14 4.10 -0.89
C ALA A 69 17.64 4.23 -1.19
N ASP A 70 18.42 4.67 -0.21
CA ASP A 70 19.88 4.81 -0.33
C ASP A 70 20.63 3.52 0.08
N ASN A 71 19.92 2.49 0.56
CA ASN A 71 20.47 1.17 0.90
C ASN A 71 20.47 0.24 -0.33
N VAL A 72 21.15 0.67 -1.37
CA VAL A 72 21.30 -0.01 -2.66
C VAL A 72 22.63 0.38 -3.30
N GLY A 73 23.23 -0.53 -4.08
CA GLY A 73 24.53 -0.26 -4.71
C GLY A 73 24.50 0.87 -5.75
N GLU A 74 23.38 1.04 -6.46
CA GLU A 74 23.24 2.06 -7.49
C GLU A 74 22.13 3.07 -7.17
N PRO A 75 22.45 4.38 -7.01
CA PRO A 75 21.48 5.40 -6.56
C PRO A 75 20.23 5.54 -7.44
N ILE A 76 20.34 5.22 -8.73
CA ILE A 76 19.22 5.28 -9.68
C ILE A 76 18.08 4.35 -9.27
N TYR A 77 18.39 3.18 -8.70
CA TYR A 77 17.36 2.23 -8.26
C TYR A 77 16.59 2.73 -7.03
N GLY A 78 17.26 3.48 -6.14
CA GLY A 78 16.60 4.16 -5.02
C GLY A 78 15.56 5.18 -5.48
N GLN A 79 15.91 5.98 -6.49
CA GLN A 79 14.99 6.97 -7.06
C GLN A 79 13.81 6.29 -7.75
N ILE A 80 14.06 5.26 -8.56
CA ILE A 80 13.01 4.48 -9.22
C ILE A 80 12.05 3.87 -8.19
N ALA A 81 12.59 3.25 -7.13
CA ALA A 81 11.78 2.65 -6.07
C ALA A 81 10.88 3.69 -5.36
N ARG A 82 11.40 4.90 -5.09
CA ARG A 82 10.60 6.00 -4.52
C ARG A 82 9.44 6.38 -5.44
N PHE A 83 9.69 6.63 -6.72
CA PHE A 83 8.64 7.04 -7.67
C PHE A 83 7.57 5.96 -7.86
N LEU A 84 7.99 4.69 -8.03
CA LEU A 84 7.07 3.57 -8.15
C LEU A 84 6.21 3.40 -6.90
N THR A 85 6.81 3.55 -5.71
CA THR A 85 6.08 3.40 -4.45
C THR A 85 5.09 4.53 -4.23
N VAL A 86 5.43 5.77 -4.60
CA VAL A 86 4.49 6.91 -4.56
C VAL A 86 3.32 6.68 -5.52
N ALA A 87 3.59 6.31 -6.76
CA ALA A 87 2.55 6.04 -7.76
C ALA A 87 1.61 4.90 -7.31
N TRP A 88 2.19 3.81 -6.79
CA TRP A 88 1.43 2.70 -6.23
C TRP A 88 0.58 3.13 -5.03
N SER A 89 1.11 3.96 -4.14
CA SER A 89 0.38 4.41 -2.95
C SER A 89 -0.84 5.25 -3.29
N ILE A 90 -0.72 6.14 -4.27
CA ILE A 90 -1.86 6.91 -4.79
C ILE A 90 -2.89 5.97 -5.40
N ASN A 91 -2.45 5.00 -6.22
CA ASN A 91 -3.34 4.00 -6.81
C ASN A 91 -4.08 3.18 -5.75
N ALA A 92 -3.38 2.68 -4.73
CA ALA A 92 -3.96 1.88 -3.65
C ALA A 92 -5.05 2.63 -2.88
N VAL A 93 -4.86 3.93 -2.62
CA VAL A 93 -5.87 4.78 -1.98
C VAL A 93 -7.10 4.93 -2.89
N LEU A 94 -6.89 5.24 -4.18
CA LEU A 94 -7.99 5.40 -5.13
C LEU A 94 -8.79 4.11 -5.30
N VAL A 95 -8.11 2.98 -5.51
CA VAL A 95 -8.74 1.65 -5.64
C VAL A 95 -9.51 1.31 -4.37
N SER A 96 -8.94 1.54 -3.18
CA SER A 96 -9.65 1.31 -1.92
C SER A 96 -10.93 2.16 -1.82
N GLY A 97 -10.86 3.43 -2.22
CA GLY A 97 -12.04 4.30 -2.27
C GLY A 97 -13.13 3.78 -3.20
N PHE A 98 -12.77 3.40 -4.44
CA PHE A 98 -13.73 2.85 -5.40
C PHE A 98 -14.34 1.53 -4.94
N LEU A 99 -13.54 0.65 -4.32
CA LEU A 99 -14.02 -0.61 -3.78
C LEU A 99 -15.01 -0.39 -2.64
N PHE A 100 -14.75 0.56 -1.75
CA PHE A 100 -15.67 0.88 -0.66
C PHE A 100 -16.98 1.47 -1.19
N LEU A 101 -16.92 2.40 -2.15
CA LEU A 101 -18.10 2.95 -2.81
C LEU A 101 -18.92 1.86 -3.52
N SER A 102 -18.25 0.89 -4.13
CA SER A 102 -18.91 -0.23 -4.76
C SER A 102 -19.57 -1.17 -3.75
N HIS A 103 -18.93 -1.42 -2.61
CA HIS A 103 -19.50 -2.21 -1.51
C HIS A 103 -20.75 -1.54 -0.91
N LEU A 104 -20.80 -0.20 -0.92
CA LEU A 104 -21.97 0.60 -0.57
C LEU A 104 -23.08 0.60 -1.65
N ASN A 105 -22.86 -0.05 -2.80
CA ASN A 105 -23.71 0.00 -3.99
C ASN A 105 -23.88 1.42 -4.58
N ALA A 106 -22.93 2.33 -4.31
CA ALA A 106 -22.92 3.68 -4.86
C ALA A 106 -22.31 3.76 -6.27
N VAL A 107 -21.58 2.71 -6.68
CA VAL A 107 -20.94 2.57 -7.99
C VAL A 107 -21.10 1.11 -8.44
N THR A 108 -21.10 0.86 -9.76
CA THR A 108 -21.15 -0.48 -10.35
C THR A 108 -20.19 -1.45 -9.66
N LYS A 109 -20.62 -2.69 -9.42
CA LYS A 109 -19.76 -3.72 -8.83
C LYS A 109 -18.52 -3.94 -9.71
N PRO A 110 -17.31 -4.04 -9.13
CA PRO A 110 -16.07 -4.22 -9.89
C PRO A 110 -16.08 -5.51 -10.72
N PHE A 111 -16.90 -6.47 -10.33
CA PHE A 111 -17.13 -7.72 -11.06
C PHE A 111 -18.63 -7.99 -11.18
N PRO A 112 -19.10 -8.53 -12.31
CA PRO A 112 -20.42 -9.17 -12.35
C PRO A 112 -20.47 -10.27 -11.29
N ALA A 113 -21.66 -10.57 -10.77
CA ALA A 113 -21.85 -11.74 -9.93
C ALA A 113 -21.49 -12.98 -10.76
N LEU A 114 -20.25 -13.45 -10.61
CA LEU A 114 -19.88 -14.77 -11.08
C LEU A 114 -20.41 -15.72 -10.00
N PHE A 115 -21.52 -16.38 -10.36
CA PHE A 115 -22.38 -17.26 -9.57
C PHE A 115 -23.43 -16.55 -8.71
#